data_AF-A0A9D9IXV2-F1
#
_entry.id   AF-A0A9D9IXV2-F1
#
_cell.length_a   1.000
_cell.length_b   1.000
_cell.length_c   1.000
_cell.angle_alpha   90.00
_cell.angle_beta   90.00
_cell.angle_gamma   90.00
#
_symmetry.space_group_name_H-M   'P 1'
#
loop_
_entity.id
_entity.type
_entity.pdbx_description
1 polymer ?
#
loop_
_entity_poly.entity_id
_entity_poly.type
_entity_poly.pdbx_seq_one_letter_code
_entity_poly.pdbx_strand_id
1 'polypeptide(L)'
;QIYDGSSEHITFSMGGVRFNEGIVFYDMATLLDDNTSSYAMFDLGGEFDYVSFTAGYIGKSGAMNNDVLRVYADDELVLEAPLVATAPNRDYVVPIRRCRRLRFENQGSGTLDVAAYGVADVVLYRGEPVENDLFVHPRPECPPEIDLIDLGAPYIHYVSPMKGKDIFYDGSTMRNYFDLNGQRITKGFLLETSVHFSLDHGVLSGTGGAAAGAIGSTAVGSAFVSSGIAVGGAVIGSSLAGVASFLMLAAGGEAMENSLAAFNTYGEYNTLTFTVACLDPPGNADSYKETLLIGADGKVAAELAVYETMEPQTITVPIDGCGQLMFWLANTDNWSGQFLFYDLKLTKERLPLDIPKPVRLSLPVQTRNVWTVKAPELEWERPRSSGRRELDSFLTGVSNVYESLHSIIKNAAPLYDIRTYYLETDAGQVCKAVQLMSDLNHTTHEPMYITNELSGCERELRSIIELRRSITELGFQQVGAAVDLVGLAGITHGGAYSQAVKVLKECSEVAGQLYQQKMAETEFLRSLFVNALDIDGKRSTEKTIFNPLSQGETPPTDLLQLVRYFDVK
;
A
#
# COMPACT_ATOMS: atom_id res chain seq x y z
N GLN A 1 -4.65 -33.59 9.42
CA GLN A 1 -5.48 -34.63 8.76
C GLN A 1 -4.79 -35.10 7.49
N ILE A 2 -4.95 -36.37 7.08
CA ILE A 2 -4.35 -36.93 5.85
C ILE A 2 -5.47 -37.42 4.94
N TYR A 3 -5.32 -37.16 3.64
CA TYR A 3 -6.17 -37.60 2.54
C TYR A 3 -5.33 -38.50 1.63
N ASP A 4 -5.76 -39.75 1.44
CA ASP A 4 -4.97 -40.81 0.82
C ASP A 4 -5.47 -41.21 -0.59
N GLY A 5 -6.42 -40.46 -1.15
CA GLY A 5 -6.93 -40.71 -2.50
C GLY A 5 -7.86 -41.92 -2.61
N SER A 6 -8.15 -42.61 -1.50
CA SER A 6 -8.98 -43.82 -1.50
C SER A 6 -10.42 -43.60 -1.98
N SER A 7 -10.89 -42.34 -1.99
CA SER A 7 -12.22 -41.95 -2.46
C SER A 7 -12.21 -40.56 -3.09
N GLU A 8 -12.77 -40.45 -4.30
CA GLU A 8 -13.01 -39.16 -4.97
C GLU A 8 -14.05 -38.29 -4.25
N HIS A 9 -14.77 -38.85 -3.27
CA HIS A 9 -15.74 -38.11 -2.46
C HIS A 9 -15.15 -37.53 -1.17
N ILE A 10 -13.96 -37.98 -0.75
CA ILE A 10 -13.29 -37.48 0.45
C ILE A 10 -12.20 -36.52 -0.01
N THR A 11 -12.57 -35.24 -0.08
CA THR A 11 -11.69 -34.19 -0.60
C THR A 11 -11.55 -33.03 0.37
N PHE A 12 -10.47 -32.29 0.27
CA PHE A 12 -10.35 -30.92 0.79
C PHE A 12 -10.24 -29.95 -0.39
N SER A 13 -10.46 -28.65 -0.12
CA SER A 13 -10.38 -27.64 -1.18
C SER A 13 -9.43 -26.52 -0.80
N MET A 14 -8.52 -26.22 -1.73
CA MET A 14 -7.60 -25.08 -1.65
C MET A 14 -7.72 -24.26 -2.92
N GLY A 15 -7.85 -22.94 -2.81
CA GLY A 15 -7.96 -22.06 -3.98
C GLY A 15 -9.11 -22.41 -4.91
N GLY A 16 -10.19 -23.02 -4.41
CA GLY A 16 -11.35 -23.46 -5.21
C GLY A 16 -11.15 -24.76 -6.01
N VAL A 17 -9.97 -25.36 -5.95
CA VAL A 17 -9.69 -26.70 -6.52
C VAL A 17 -9.97 -27.76 -5.45
N ARG A 18 -10.50 -28.91 -5.84
CA ARG A 18 -10.72 -30.05 -4.94
C ARG A 18 -9.56 -31.03 -5.06
N PHE A 19 -8.98 -31.40 -3.94
CA PHE A 19 -7.90 -32.37 -3.82
C PHE A 19 -8.38 -33.57 -3.02
N ASN A 20 -8.14 -34.78 -3.52
CA ASN A 20 -8.45 -36.04 -2.86
C ASN A 20 -7.21 -36.68 -2.18
N GLU A 21 -6.02 -36.14 -2.44
CA GLU A 21 -4.74 -36.58 -1.86
C GLU A 21 -3.98 -35.41 -1.25
N GLY A 22 -3.43 -35.59 -0.05
CA GLY A 22 -2.64 -34.58 0.62
C GLY A 22 -2.75 -34.58 2.14
N ILE A 23 -2.27 -33.48 2.72
CA ILE A 23 -2.12 -33.29 4.16
C ILE A 23 -2.72 -31.94 4.49
N VAL A 24 -3.57 -31.89 5.51
CA VAL A 24 -4.13 -30.65 6.06
C VAL A 24 -3.53 -30.42 7.43
N PHE A 25 -2.83 -29.30 7.59
CA PHE A 25 -2.32 -28.79 8.84
C PHE A 25 -3.40 -27.92 9.49
N TYR A 26 -3.82 -28.33 10.68
CA TYR A 26 -4.83 -27.67 11.48
C TYR A 26 -4.65 -28.14 12.92
N ASP A 27 -3.94 -27.35 13.72
CA ASP A 27 -3.74 -27.66 15.14
C ASP A 27 -3.93 -26.39 15.96
N MET A 28 -4.72 -26.51 17.03
CA MET A 28 -5.10 -25.39 17.89
C MET A 28 -4.25 -25.43 19.15
N ALA A 29 -3.83 -24.26 19.64
CA ALA A 29 -3.33 -24.16 21.00
C ALA A 29 -4.41 -24.66 21.98
N THR A 30 -4.04 -25.58 22.88
CA THR A 30 -4.94 -26.00 23.97
C THR A 30 -4.46 -25.39 25.27
N LEU A 31 -5.37 -25.19 26.23
CA LEU A 31 -5.07 -24.63 27.57
C LEU A 31 -3.96 -25.38 28.36
N LEU A 32 -3.52 -26.53 27.87
CA LEU A 32 -2.57 -27.44 28.51
C LEU A 32 -1.33 -27.76 27.64
N ASP A 33 -1.28 -27.28 26.39
CA ASP A 33 -0.16 -27.52 25.48
C ASP A 33 0.02 -26.32 24.53
N ASP A 34 1.18 -25.65 24.64
CA ASP A 34 1.58 -24.51 23.82
C ASP A 34 2.28 -24.95 22.53
N ASN A 35 2.47 -26.25 22.29
CA ASN A 35 3.04 -26.73 21.05
C ASN A 35 1.99 -26.70 19.93
N THR A 36 1.98 -25.61 19.17
CA THR A 36 1.07 -25.38 18.04
C THR A 36 1.58 -25.98 16.73
N SER A 37 2.78 -26.57 16.72
CA SER A 37 3.37 -27.11 15.50
C SER A 37 2.74 -28.46 15.12
N SER A 38 2.23 -28.54 13.90
CA SER A 38 1.73 -29.79 13.33
C SER A 38 2.62 -30.22 12.18
N TYR A 39 2.94 -31.52 12.13
CA TYR A 39 3.86 -32.05 11.14
C TYR A 39 3.44 -33.43 10.63
N ALA A 40 3.88 -33.74 9.42
CA ALA A 40 3.79 -35.05 8.80
C ALA A 40 5.19 -35.47 8.35
N MET A 41 5.59 -36.70 8.69
CA MET A 41 6.92 -37.23 8.40
C MET A 41 6.83 -38.55 7.62
N PHE A 42 7.68 -38.68 6.61
CA PHE A 42 7.73 -39.81 5.68
C PHE A 42 9.14 -40.40 5.66
N ASP A 43 9.25 -41.75 5.68
CA ASP A 43 10.51 -42.45 5.40
C ASP A 43 10.58 -42.74 3.90
N LEU A 44 11.50 -42.06 3.22
CA LEU A 44 11.72 -42.14 1.77
C LEU A 44 12.81 -43.15 1.39
N GLY A 45 13.47 -43.78 2.37
CA GLY A 45 14.51 -44.79 2.13
C GLY A 45 15.79 -44.28 1.45
N GLY A 46 15.92 -42.97 1.19
CA GLY A 46 17.07 -42.37 0.50
C GLY A 46 17.08 -42.54 -1.02
N GLU A 47 15.90 -42.65 -1.65
CA GLU A 47 15.81 -42.95 -3.08
C GLU A 47 15.55 -41.74 -4.01
N PHE A 48 15.03 -40.64 -3.48
CA PHE A 48 14.48 -39.54 -4.28
C PHE A 48 15.30 -38.25 -4.17
N ASP A 49 15.48 -37.55 -5.29
CA ASP A 49 16.32 -36.36 -5.37
C ASP A 49 15.49 -35.06 -5.14
N TYR A 50 14.21 -35.07 -5.53
CA TYR A 50 13.29 -33.92 -5.44
C TYR A 50 11.90 -34.33 -4.96
N VAL A 51 11.19 -33.35 -4.39
CA VAL A 51 9.75 -33.39 -4.14
C VAL A 51 9.09 -32.18 -4.81
N SER A 52 7.92 -32.39 -5.43
CA SER A 52 7.01 -31.29 -5.80
C SER A 52 5.69 -31.42 -5.05
N PHE A 53 5.03 -30.30 -4.78
CA PHE A 53 3.73 -30.27 -4.12
C PHE A 53 3.07 -28.90 -4.31
N THR A 54 1.76 -28.85 -4.12
CA THR A 54 0.97 -27.62 -4.09
C THR A 54 0.58 -27.30 -2.66
N ALA A 55 0.78 -26.07 -2.20
CA ALA A 55 0.31 -25.63 -0.89
C ALA A 55 -0.62 -24.43 -0.99
N GLY A 56 -1.63 -24.38 -0.12
CA GLY A 56 -2.64 -23.33 -0.17
C GLY A 56 -3.52 -23.24 1.07
N TYR A 57 -4.26 -22.14 1.15
CA TYR A 57 -5.22 -21.87 2.22
C TYR A 57 -6.53 -22.65 1.98
N ILE A 58 -7.09 -23.19 3.06
CA ILE A 58 -8.38 -23.89 3.04
C ILE A 58 -9.47 -22.94 3.51
N GLY A 59 -10.25 -22.42 2.56
CA GLY A 59 -11.19 -21.31 2.77
C GLY A 59 -12.29 -21.49 3.81
N LYS A 60 -12.49 -22.70 4.33
CA LYS A 60 -13.53 -23.04 5.33
C LYS A 60 -13.01 -23.16 6.77
N SER A 61 -11.77 -22.75 7.06
CA SER A 61 -11.19 -22.88 8.41
C SER A 61 -11.72 -21.88 9.43
N GLY A 62 -12.50 -20.87 9.03
CA GLY A 62 -13.08 -19.89 9.96
C GLY A 62 -12.12 -18.80 10.45
N ALA A 63 -10.79 -18.98 10.29
CA ALA A 63 -9.75 -18.01 10.67
C ALA A 63 -8.85 -17.62 9.47
N MET A 64 -8.34 -16.39 9.47
CA MET A 64 -7.48 -15.82 8.40
C MET A 64 -6.11 -15.35 8.91
N ASN A 65 -5.47 -16.13 9.77
CA ASN A 65 -4.08 -15.92 10.14
C ASN A 65 -3.12 -16.57 9.13
N ASN A 66 -2.00 -15.90 8.87
CA ASN A 66 -0.91 -16.48 8.09
C ASN A 66 -0.13 -17.49 8.93
N ASP A 67 0.58 -18.38 8.25
CA ASP A 67 1.48 -19.35 8.86
C ASP A 67 2.75 -19.46 7.98
N VAL A 68 3.66 -20.35 8.35
CA VAL A 68 4.87 -20.66 7.60
C VAL A 68 4.95 -22.17 7.38
N LEU A 69 5.09 -22.58 6.12
CA LEU A 69 5.40 -23.95 5.76
C LEU A 69 6.91 -24.16 5.84
N ARG A 70 7.31 -25.15 6.63
CA ARG A 70 8.69 -25.64 6.69
C ARG A 70 8.78 -27.06 6.16
N VAL A 71 9.77 -27.31 5.32
CA VAL A 71 10.09 -28.65 4.82
C VAL A 71 11.49 -29.02 5.27
N TYR A 72 11.64 -30.17 5.91
CA TYR A 72 12.91 -30.69 6.37
C TYR A 72 13.26 -32.00 5.67
N ALA A 73 14.54 -32.15 5.32
CA ALA A 73 15.14 -33.36 4.77
C ALA A 73 16.23 -33.84 5.72
N ASP A 74 16.06 -35.00 6.36
CA ASP A 74 16.95 -35.52 7.42
C ASP A 74 17.29 -34.50 8.53
N ASP A 75 16.27 -33.76 8.97
CA ASP A 75 16.33 -32.67 9.96
C ASP A 75 17.00 -31.36 9.48
N GLU A 76 17.46 -31.29 8.22
CA GLU A 76 17.93 -30.04 7.58
C GLU A 76 16.72 -29.30 6.97
N LEU A 77 16.54 -28.02 7.31
CA LEU A 77 15.52 -27.16 6.71
C LEU A 77 15.86 -26.89 5.23
N VAL A 78 15.03 -27.39 4.31
CA VAL A 78 15.22 -27.25 2.86
C VAL A 78 14.25 -26.28 2.20
N LEU A 79 13.13 -25.96 2.86
CA LEU A 79 12.21 -24.91 2.45
C LEU A 79 11.62 -24.22 3.68
N GLU A 80 11.56 -22.90 3.63
CA GLU A 80 10.72 -22.07 4.49
C GLU A 80 9.93 -21.12 3.60
N ALA A 81 8.60 -21.26 3.59
CA ALA A 81 7.72 -20.52 2.68
C ALA A 81 6.53 -19.93 3.45
N PRO A 82 6.18 -18.65 3.22
CA PRO A 82 5.02 -18.04 3.86
C PRO A 82 3.72 -18.63 3.30
N LEU A 83 2.84 -19.03 4.19
CA LEU A 83 1.46 -19.42 3.92
C LEU A 83 0.56 -18.23 4.25
N VAL A 84 0.05 -17.58 3.21
CA VAL A 84 -0.76 -16.36 3.37
C VAL A 84 -2.23 -16.72 3.22
N ALA A 85 -3.04 -16.36 4.22
CA ALA A 85 -4.49 -16.52 4.13
C ALA A 85 -5.00 -15.72 2.93
N THR A 86 -6.00 -16.25 2.21
CA THR A 86 -6.54 -15.70 0.94
C THR A 86 -5.64 -15.80 -0.30
N ALA A 87 -4.35 -16.11 -0.19
CA ALA A 87 -3.49 -16.23 -1.36
C ALA A 87 -3.87 -17.42 -2.28
N PRO A 88 -3.61 -17.32 -3.60
CA PRO A 88 -3.77 -18.45 -4.50
C PRO A 88 -2.83 -19.60 -4.12
N ASN A 89 -3.17 -20.81 -4.56
CA ASN A 89 -2.32 -21.98 -4.39
C ASN A 89 -0.94 -21.73 -5.01
N ARG A 90 0.10 -22.28 -4.39
CA ARG A 90 1.48 -22.18 -4.86
C ARG A 90 2.09 -23.56 -5.05
N ASP A 91 2.75 -23.73 -6.18
CA ASP A 91 3.49 -24.94 -6.50
C ASP A 91 4.95 -24.80 -6.08
N TYR A 92 5.47 -25.84 -5.43
CA TYR A 92 6.84 -25.89 -4.94
C TYR A 92 7.55 -27.08 -5.55
N VAL A 93 8.84 -26.89 -5.81
CA VAL A 93 9.77 -27.93 -6.23
C VAL A 93 11.02 -27.80 -5.37
N VAL A 94 11.29 -28.79 -4.53
CA VAL A 94 12.32 -28.73 -3.49
C VAL A 94 13.32 -29.87 -3.68
N PRO A 95 14.63 -29.58 -3.75
CA PRO A 95 15.65 -30.62 -3.73
C PRO A 95 15.75 -31.22 -2.32
N ILE A 96 15.59 -32.55 -2.23
CA ILE A 96 15.66 -33.31 -0.97
C ILE A 96 16.88 -34.23 -0.88
N ARG A 97 17.67 -34.31 -1.96
CA ARG A 97 19.02 -34.92 -1.99
C ARG A 97 19.10 -36.34 -1.40
N ARG A 98 18.14 -37.21 -1.73
CA ARG A 98 18.09 -38.61 -1.25
C ARG A 98 18.05 -38.70 0.26
N CYS A 99 17.29 -37.80 0.89
CA CYS A 99 17.04 -37.89 2.31
C CYS A 99 16.28 -39.16 2.66
N ARG A 100 16.48 -39.62 3.88
CA ARG A 100 15.68 -40.71 4.44
C ARG A 100 14.38 -40.19 5.05
N ARG A 101 14.42 -39.08 5.79
CA ARG A 101 13.24 -38.49 6.46
C ARG A 101 12.83 -37.20 5.77
N LEU A 102 11.63 -37.16 5.22
CA LEU A 102 10.99 -35.93 4.73
C LEU A 102 9.91 -35.50 5.71
N ARG A 103 9.97 -34.25 6.18
CA ARG A 103 8.99 -33.69 7.12
C ARG A 103 8.41 -32.39 6.59
N PHE A 104 7.10 -32.32 6.50
CA PHE A 104 6.34 -31.08 6.33
C PHE A 104 5.85 -30.63 7.70
N GLU A 105 6.05 -29.37 8.04
CA GLU A 105 5.72 -28.78 9.33
C GLU A 105 5.12 -27.39 9.12
N ASN A 106 4.05 -27.07 9.85
CA ASN A 106 3.63 -25.69 10.03
C ASN A 106 4.05 -25.18 11.42
N GLN A 107 4.22 -23.87 11.55
CA GLN A 107 4.55 -23.27 12.84
C GLN A 107 3.33 -23.24 13.77
N GLY A 108 2.13 -23.18 13.19
CA GLY A 108 0.87 -23.03 13.92
C GLY A 108 0.71 -21.63 14.51
N SER A 109 -0.40 -21.41 15.20
CA SER A 109 -0.69 -20.10 15.79
C SER A 109 -1.08 -20.23 17.26
N GLY A 110 -0.62 -19.28 18.07
CA GLY A 110 -0.98 -19.18 19.50
C GLY A 110 -2.40 -18.66 19.75
N THR A 111 -3.17 -18.41 18.70
CA THR A 111 -4.56 -17.96 18.77
C THR A 111 -5.53 -19.15 18.90
N LEU A 112 -6.69 -18.91 19.50
CA LEU A 112 -7.75 -19.93 19.64
C LEU A 112 -8.39 -20.32 18.29
N ASP A 113 -8.35 -19.41 17.31
CA ASP A 113 -8.80 -19.64 15.94
C ASP A 113 -7.58 -19.77 15.02
N VAL A 114 -7.47 -20.89 14.29
CA VAL A 114 -6.30 -21.21 13.44
C VAL A 114 -6.74 -21.48 11.99
N ALA A 115 -6.03 -20.87 11.03
CA ALA A 115 -6.22 -21.10 9.61
C ALA A 115 -5.76 -22.51 9.25
N ALA A 116 -6.52 -23.19 8.40
CA ALA A 116 -6.11 -24.49 7.89
C ALA A 116 -5.36 -24.30 6.57
N TYR A 117 -4.24 -24.99 6.45
CA TYR A 117 -3.43 -25.03 5.22
C TYR A 117 -3.27 -26.45 4.75
N GLY A 118 -3.38 -26.65 3.44
CA GLY A 118 -3.16 -27.94 2.82
C GLY A 118 -1.85 -28.01 2.06
N VAL A 119 -1.30 -29.20 1.98
CA VAL A 119 -0.25 -29.61 1.06
C VAL A 119 -0.80 -30.79 0.25
N ALA A 120 -0.94 -30.61 -1.05
CA ALA A 120 -1.52 -31.59 -1.97
C ALA A 120 -0.55 -31.95 -3.10
N ASP A 121 -0.93 -32.91 -3.93
CA ASP A 121 -0.23 -33.32 -5.14
C ASP A 121 1.27 -33.58 -4.92
N VAL A 122 1.59 -34.29 -3.84
CA VAL A 122 2.97 -34.56 -3.44
C VAL A 122 3.57 -35.62 -4.38
N VAL A 123 4.52 -35.22 -5.22
CA VAL A 123 5.24 -36.11 -6.15
C VAL A 123 6.72 -36.18 -5.77
N LEU A 124 7.29 -37.38 -5.79
CA LEU A 124 8.71 -37.62 -5.57
C LEU A 124 9.41 -38.00 -6.88
N TYR A 125 10.59 -37.44 -7.13
CA TYR A 125 11.34 -37.66 -8.38
C TYR A 125 12.69 -38.28 -8.11
N ARG A 126 13.09 -39.22 -8.99
CA ARG A 126 14.47 -39.72 -9.11
C ARG A 126 15.12 -38.96 -10.27
N GLY A 127 16.02 -38.02 -9.98
CA GLY A 127 16.52 -37.05 -10.94
C GLY A 127 15.67 -35.78 -11.04
N GLU A 128 15.90 -35.00 -12.10
CA GLU A 128 15.24 -33.70 -12.29
C GLU A 128 13.71 -33.83 -12.40
N PRO A 129 12.94 -32.88 -11.84
CA PRO A 129 11.48 -32.84 -11.97
C PRO A 129 11.03 -32.82 -13.43
N VAL A 130 9.99 -33.58 -13.72
CA VAL A 130 9.36 -33.65 -15.05
C VAL A 130 7.85 -33.44 -14.91
N GLU A 131 7.23 -32.89 -15.96
CA GLU A 131 5.77 -32.83 -16.04
C GLU A 131 5.17 -34.23 -15.95
N ASN A 132 4.09 -34.35 -15.20
CA ASN A 132 3.35 -35.59 -15.01
C ASN A 132 1.85 -35.29 -14.89
N ASP A 133 1.06 -36.33 -15.10
CA ASP A 133 -0.40 -36.34 -15.05
C ASP A 133 -0.93 -37.25 -13.92
N LEU A 134 -0.13 -37.44 -12.87
CA LEU A 134 -0.49 -38.30 -11.73
C LEU A 134 -1.74 -37.79 -11.01
N PHE A 135 -1.93 -36.48 -11.00
CA PHE A 135 -3.07 -35.81 -10.40
C PHE A 135 -3.86 -35.07 -11.49
N VAL A 136 -5.13 -35.42 -11.64
CA VAL A 136 -6.04 -34.77 -12.59
C VAL A 136 -7.16 -34.11 -11.82
N HIS A 137 -7.16 -32.79 -11.79
CA HIS A 137 -8.22 -32.00 -11.17
C HIS A 137 -9.31 -31.71 -12.19
N PRO A 138 -10.55 -32.17 -11.99
CA PRO A 138 -11.63 -31.91 -12.93
C PRO A 138 -11.90 -30.41 -12.99
N ARG A 139 -11.80 -29.84 -14.20
CA ARG A 139 -12.14 -28.45 -14.48
C ARG A 139 -13.57 -28.38 -15.03
N PRO A 140 -14.37 -27.38 -14.63
CA PRO A 140 -15.67 -27.15 -15.24
C PRO A 140 -15.50 -26.79 -16.72
N GLU A 141 -16.57 -26.95 -17.51
CA GLU A 141 -16.57 -26.44 -18.88
C GLU A 141 -16.45 -24.92 -18.86
N CYS A 142 -15.49 -24.37 -19.60
CA CYS A 142 -15.24 -22.94 -19.69
C CYS A 142 -15.62 -22.39 -21.08
N PRO A 143 -16.92 -22.15 -21.34
CA PRO A 143 -17.40 -21.56 -22.59
C PRO A 143 -16.89 -20.12 -22.76
N PRO A 144 -17.05 -19.51 -23.96
CA PRO A 144 -16.57 -18.15 -24.23
C PRO A 144 -17.09 -17.09 -23.26
N GLU A 145 -18.33 -17.26 -22.79
CA GLU A 145 -18.96 -16.43 -21.76
C GLU A 145 -19.67 -17.32 -20.75
N ILE A 146 -19.60 -16.99 -19.47
CA ILE A 146 -20.27 -17.73 -18.38
C ILE A 146 -20.63 -16.78 -17.23
N ASP A 147 -21.59 -17.17 -16.39
CA ASP A 147 -21.78 -16.56 -15.08
C ASP A 147 -20.71 -17.12 -14.11
N LEU A 148 -20.03 -16.26 -13.35
CA LEU A 148 -19.02 -16.64 -12.36
C LEU A 148 -19.55 -17.72 -11.40
N ILE A 149 -20.81 -17.62 -11.01
CA ILE A 149 -21.44 -18.53 -10.06
C ILE A 149 -21.64 -19.93 -10.65
N ASP A 150 -21.73 -20.05 -11.98
CA ASP A 150 -21.83 -21.34 -12.67
C ASP A 150 -20.49 -22.10 -12.70
N LEU A 151 -19.36 -21.43 -12.45
CA LEU A 151 -18.06 -22.10 -12.21
C LEU A 151 -17.99 -22.72 -10.80
N GLY A 152 -18.80 -22.23 -9.87
CA GLY A 152 -18.90 -22.73 -8.51
C GLY A 152 -19.17 -21.64 -7.48
N ALA A 153 -19.58 -22.07 -6.28
CA ALA A 153 -19.70 -21.21 -5.11
C ALA A 153 -18.32 -20.62 -4.72
N PRO A 154 -18.30 -19.43 -4.11
CA PRO A 154 -17.05 -18.85 -3.60
C PRO A 154 -16.39 -19.84 -2.63
N TYR A 155 -15.10 -20.11 -2.86
CA TYR A 155 -14.35 -21.04 -2.01
C TYR A 155 -13.85 -20.35 -0.74
N ILE A 156 -13.85 -19.01 -0.72
CA ILE A 156 -13.77 -18.18 0.47
C ILE A 156 -14.97 -17.24 0.44
N HIS A 157 -15.79 -17.23 1.49
CA HIS A 157 -16.89 -16.27 1.65
C HIS A 157 -16.99 -15.89 3.12
N TYR A 158 -16.38 -14.77 3.48
CA TYR A 158 -16.35 -14.25 4.84
C TYR A 158 -17.24 -13.04 4.95
N VAL A 159 -18.37 -13.24 5.60
CA VAL A 159 -19.35 -12.24 6.00
C VAL A 159 -20.02 -12.76 7.27
N SER A 160 -20.35 -11.89 8.22
CA SER A 160 -21.01 -12.32 9.45
C SER A 160 -22.34 -13.02 9.14
N PRO A 161 -22.69 -14.11 9.85
CA PRO A 161 -23.95 -14.83 9.60
C PRO A 161 -25.16 -13.91 9.75
N MET A 162 -25.80 -13.56 8.63
CA MET A 162 -27.00 -12.72 8.61
C MET A 162 -28.20 -13.53 9.15
N LYS A 163 -28.83 -13.06 10.23
CA LYS A 163 -29.97 -13.77 10.84
C LYS A 163 -31.10 -13.97 9.81
N GLY A 164 -31.31 -15.22 9.40
CA GLY A 164 -32.47 -15.63 8.59
C GLY A 164 -32.39 -15.31 7.10
N LYS A 165 -31.22 -14.93 6.57
CA LYS A 165 -30.97 -14.74 5.13
C LYS A 165 -29.76 -15.58 4.71
N ASP A 166 -29.87 -16.30 3.60
CA ASP A 166 -28.70 -16.91 2.97
C ASP A 166 -27.89 -15.81 2.27
N ILE A 167 -26.56 -15.93 2.34
CA ILE A 167 -25.61 -14.93 1.82
C ILE A 167 -25.20 -15.18 0.37
N PHE A 168 -25.61 -16.32 -0.20
CA PHE A 168 -25.26 -16.76 -1.55
C PHE A 168 -26.42 -17.57 -2.15
N TYR A 169 -26.77 -17.26 -3.39
CA TYR A 169 -27.70 -18.05 -4.19
C TYR A 169 -27.07 -18.39 -5.54
N ASP A 170 -27.16 -19.66 -5.93
CA ASP A 170 -26.63 -20.21 -7.18
C ASP A 170 -27.65 -20.22 -8.33
N GLY A 171 -28.89 -19.79 -8.07
CA GLY A 171 -29.99 -19.83 -9.04
C GLY A 171 -30.54 -21.23 -9.32
N SER A 172 -30.15 -22.25 -8.54
CA SER A 172 -30.67 -23.62 -8.67
C SER A 172 -32.17 -23.72 -8.43
N THR A 173 -32.75 -22.78 -7.67
CA THR A 173 -34.19 -22.70 -7.42
C THR A 173 -34.71 -21.27 -7.56
N MET A 174 -35.91 -21.11 -8.12
CA MET A 174 -36.58 -19.80 -8.16
C MET A 174 -37.21 -19.38 -6.82
N ARG A 175 -37.16 -20.26 -5.81
CA ARG A 175 -37.71 -19.98 -4.47
C ARG A 175 -36.77 -19.13 -3.64
N ASN A 176 -35.47 -19.28 -3.87
CA ASN A 176 -34.42 -18.57 -3.18
C ASN A 176 -33.96 -17.41 -4.06
N TYR A 177 -34.12 -16.18 -3.56
CA TYR A 177 -33.77 -14.98 -4.30
C TYR A 177 -33.50 -13.82 -3.33
N PHE A 178 -32.70 -12.86 -3.78
CA PHE A 178 -32.62 -11.53 -3.18
C PHE A 178 -33.70 -10.64 -3.77
N ASP A 179 -34.38 -9.88 -2.91
CA ASP A 179 -35.40 -8.91 -3.32
C ASP A 179 -34.80 -7.51 -3.34
N LEU A 180 -34.37 -7.07 -4.51
CA LEU A 180 -33.81 -5.75 -4.73
C LEU A 180 -34.92 -4.82 -5.20
N ASN A 181 -35.54 -4.07 -4.29
CA ASN A 181 -36.60 -3.10 -4.60
C ASN A 181 -37.78 -3.69 -5.44
N GLY A 182 -38.16 -4.94 -5.18
CA GLY A 182 -39.22 -5.66 -5.90
C GLY A 182 -38.72 -6.48 -7.10
N GLN A 183 -37.44 -6.37 -7.46
CA GLN A 183 -36.78 -7.22 -8.45
C GLN A 183 -36.22 -8.48 -7.79
N ARG A 184 -36.56 -9.65 -8.33
CA ARG A 184 -36.04 -10.94 -7.85
C ARG A 184 -34.70 -11.25 -8.54
N ILE A 185 -33.65 -11.32 -7.75
CA ILE A 185 -32.30 -11.73 -8.17
C ILE A 185 -32.04 -13.14 -7.64
N THR A 186 -31.93 -14.11 -8.54
CA THR A 186 -31.81 -15.53 -8.18
C THR A 186 -30.36 -16.04 -8.09
N LYS A 187 -29.41 -15.28 -8.66
CA LYS A 187 -27.98 -15.58 -8.63
C LYS A 187 -27.21 -14.38 -8.07
N GLY A 188 -26.41 -14.60 -7.05
CA GLY A 188 -25.58 -13.54 -6.46
C GLY A 188 -25.01 -13.90 -5.09
N PHE A 189 -24.20 -13.00 -4.55
CA PHE A 189 -23.68 -13.09 -3.19
C PHE A 189 -23.67 -11.73 -2.49
N LEU A 190 -23.67 -11.77 -1.16
CA LEU A 190 -23.63 -10.59 -0.29
C LEU A 190 -22.26 -10.38 0.34
N LEU A 191 -21.87 -9.11 0.48
CA LEU A 191 -20.78 -8.64 1.33
C LEU A 191 -21.31 -7.54 2.28
N GLU A 192 -20.76 -7.50 3.49
CA GLU A 192 -21.08 -6.54 4.56
C GLU A 192 -19.84 -6.43 5.46
N THR A 193 -19.32 -5.22 5.74
CA THR A 193 -18.14 -5.06 6.61
C THR A 193 -18.49 -5.49 8.04
N SER A 194 -18.29 -6.76 8.36
CA SER A 194 -18.87 -7.39 9.55
C SER A 194 -17.95 -8.44 10.19
N VAL A 195 -16.76 -8.62 9.62
CA VAL A 195 -15.75 -9.55 10.12
C VAL A 195 -14.49 -8.78 10.49
N HIS A 196 -14.12 -8.87 11.76
CA HIS A 196 -12.84 -8.42 12.26
C HIS A 196 -11.72 -9.35 11.78
N PHE A 197 -10.83 -8.84 10.93
CA PHE A 197 -9.61 -9.56 10.57
C PHE A 197 -8.47 -9.17 11.53
N SER A 198 -8.09 -10.07 12.43
CA SER A 198 -6.85 -9.96 13.22
C SER A 198 -5.71 -10.60 12.44
N LEU A 199 -4.65 -9.85 12.15
CA LEU A 199 -3.47 -10.33 11.43
C LEU A 199 -2.34 -10.63 12.43
N ASP A 200 -2.49 -11.71 13.19
CA ASP A 200 -1.50 -12.08 14.20
C ASP A 200 -0.17 -12.62 13.62
N HIS A 201 -0.07 -12.78 12.29
CA HIS A 201 1.18 -13.16 11.62
C HIS A 201 1.40 -12.43 10.30
N GLY A 202 1.57 -11.11 10.30
CA GLY A 202 2.22 -10.45 9.17
C GLY A 202 3.65 -11.00 8.98
N VAL A 203 4.22 -10.87 7.78
CA VAL A 203 5.65 -11.18 7.47
C VAL A 203 6.64 -10.38 8.37
N LEU A 204 6.12 -9.54 9.26
CA LEU A 204 6.81 -8.67 10.21
C LEU A 204 6.65 -9.11 11.68
N SER A 205 5.95 -10.19 12.02
CA SER A 205 5.76 -10.61 13.43
C SER A 205 6.88 -11.49 13.99
N GLY A 206 7.97 -11.70 13.24
CA GLY A 206 9.20 -12.29 13.75
C GLY A 206 9.87 -11.36 14.77
N THR A 207 10.06 -11.87 15.99
CA THR A 207 10.78 -11.24 17.11
C THR A 207 12.04 -10.48 16.66
N GLY A 208 11.96 -9.15 16.65
CA GLY A 208 13.05 -8.27 16.23
C GLY A 208 12.57 -6.98 15.56
N GLY A 209 11.75 -6.20 16.26
CA GLY A 209 11.11 -4.95 15.79
C GLY A 209 12.04 -3.79 15.38
N ALA A 210 13.33 -4.06 15.12
CA ALA A 210 14.28 -3.08 14.60
C ALA A 210 14.94 -3.50 13.26
N ALA A 211 14.89 -4.79 12.88
CA ALA A 211 15.47 -5.28 11.62
C ALA A 211 14.41 -5.51 10.52
N ALA A 212 13.16 -5.82 10.89
CA ALA A 212 12.06 -6.04 9.95
C ALA A 212 11.62 -4.77 9.21
N GLY A 213 11.82 -3.59 9.80
CA GLY A 213 11.57 -2.29 9.16
C GLY A 213 12.51 -1.97 7.99
N ALA A 214 13.64 -2.67 7.87
CA ALA A 214 14.64 -2.40 6.84
C ALA A 214 14.45 -3.24 5.56
N ILE A 215 13.80 -4.42 5.63
CA ILE A 215 13.64 -5.32 4.48
C ILE A 215 12.27 -5.16 3.80
N GLY A 216 11.21 -4.84 4.55
CA GLY A 216 9.90 -4.48 3.97
C GLY A 216 9.92 -3.14 3.23
N SER A 217 10.82 -2.23 3.61
CA SER A 217 10.99 -0.92 2.97
C SER A 217 11.92 -0.94 1.75
N THR A 218 12.83 -1.91 1.63
CA THR A 218 13.74 -2.00 0.47
C THR A 218 13.12 -2.62 -0.77
N ALA A 219 12.10 -3.48 -0.65
CA ALA A 219 11.44 -4.09 -1.82
C ALA A 219 10.41 -3.17 -2.49
N VAL A 220 9.77 -2.26 -1.74
CA VAL A 220 8.81 -1.29 -2.28
C VAL A 220 9.49 0.05 -2.63
N GLY A 221 10.64 0.34 -2.02
CA GLY A 221 11.36 1.62 -2.16
C GLY A 221 12.33 1.77 -3.33
N SER A 222 12.64 0.72 -4.09
CA SER A 222 13.72 0.76 -5.11
C SER A 222 13.27 0.76 -6.58
N ALA A 223 11.97 0.86 -6.88
CA ALA A 223 11.47 0.77 -8.27
C ALA A 223 11.18 2.12 -8.96
N PHE A 224 11.36 3.27 -8.31
CA PHE A 224 10.91 4.57 -8.84
C PHE A 224 12.05 5.58 -9.04
N VAL A 225 13.05 5.24 -9.87
CA VAL A 225 13.92 6.26 -10.47
C VAL A 225 14.19 5.90 -11.93
N SER A 226 13.30 6.28 -12.85
CA SER A 226 13.73 6.61 -14.21
C SER A 226 12.71 7.49 -14.94
N SER A 227 13.22 8.62 -15.45
CA SER A 227 12.64 9.56 -16.41
C SER A 227 11.47 10.45 -15.94
N GLY A 228 11.78 11.48 -15.15
CA GLY A 228 10.94 12.66 -14.99
C GLY A 228 11.28 13.75 -16.03
N ILE A 229 10.25 14.35 -16.64
CA ILE A 229 10.36 15.69 -17.24
C ILE A 229 9.98 16.68 -16.14
N ALA A 230 10.90 17.58 -15.79
CA ALA A 230 10.69 18.61 -14.78
C ALA A 230 9.93 19.79 -15.39
N VAL A 231 8.76 20.10 -14.86
CA VAL A 231 8.11 21.40 -15.03
C VAL A 231 7.91 21.98 -13.63
N GLY A 232 8.68 23.02 -13.28
CA GLY A 232 8.49 23.77 -12.04
C GLY A 232 9.10 23.17 -10.75
N GLY A 233 10.10 22.30 -10.83
CA GLY A 233 10.85 21.85 -9.63
C GLY A 233 10.26 20.66 -8.87
N ALA A 234 9.11 20.11 -9.31
CA ALA A 234 8.51 18.89 -8.77
C ALA A 234 8.70 17.71 -9.75
N VAL A 235 9.09 16.54 -9.23
CA VAL A 235 9.17 15.30 -10.01
C VAL A 235 7.81 14.61 -9.94
N ILE A 236 7.15 14.44 -11.09
CA ILE A 236 5.87 13.74 -11.18
C ILE A 236 6.13 12.24 -10.98
N GLY A 237 5.75 11.70 -9.81
CA GLY A 237 5.84 10.28 -9.49
C GLY A 237 4.67 9.49 -10.10
N SER A 238 4.96 8.31 -10.66
CA SER A 238 3.97 7.34 -11.14
C SER A 238 3.12 6.78 -10.00
N SER A 239 1.85 6.46 -10.28
CA SER A 239 0.84 5.99 -9.33
C SER A 239 1.26 4.73 -8.55
N LEU A 240 1.21 4.83 -7.22
CA LEU A 240 1.82 3.88 -6.28
C LEU A 240 0.84 2.82 -5.70
N ALA A 241 -0.38 2.71 -6.21
CA ALA A 241 -1.46 2.04 -5.46
C ALA A 241 -1.71 0.55 -5.77
N GLY A 242 -1.18 -0.01 -6.86
CA GLY A 242 -1.57 -1.38 -7.30
C GLY A 242 -1.01 -2.53 -6.46
N VAL A 243 0.06 -2.30 -5.69
CA VAL A 243 0.78 -3.35 -4.93
C VAL A 243 0.57 -3.20 -3.42
N ALA A 244 0.26 -2.00 -2.95
CA ALA A 244 0.20 -1.70 -1.52
C ALA A 244 -1.13 -2.12 -0.88
N SER A 245 -2.27 -2.12 -1.57
CA SER A 245 -3.57 -2.29 -0.91
C SER A 245 -3.84 -3.71 -0.39
N PHE A 246 -3.56 -4.78 -1.15
CA PHE A 246 -3.69 -6.16 -0.61
C PHE A 246 -2.61 -6.51 0.43
N LEU A 247 -1.39 -5.98 0.27
CA LEU A 247 -0.25 -6.26 1.16
C LEU A 247 -0.24 -5.39 2.42
N MET A 248 -0.71 -4.14 2.38
CA MET A 248 -0.91 -3.29 3.57
C MET A 248 -2.10 -3.77 4.38
N LEU A 249 -3.14 -4.30 3.73
CA LEU A 249 -4.20 -5.00 4.44
C LEU A 249 -3.72 -6.32 5.07
N ALA A 250 -2.54 -6.83 4.68
CA ALA A 250 -1.87 -7.98 5.31
C ALA A 250 -0.72 -7.58 6.26
N ALA A 251 -0.42 -6.27 6.40
CA ALA A 251 0.73 -5.76 7.14
C ALA A 251 0.30 -4.68 8.15
N GLY A 252 -0.13 -5.14 9.34
CA GLY A 252 0.00 -4.44 10.61
C GLY A 252 -0.47 -2.98 10.66
N GLY A 253 -1.77 -2.78 10.86
CA GLY A 253 -2.43 -1.52 11.24
C GLY A 253 -3.77 -1.85 11.89
N GLU A 254 -4.34 -0.91 12.67
CA GLU A 254 -5.53 -1.11 13.53
C GLU A 254 -6.64 -1.96 12.88
N ALA A 255 -7.25 -2.85 13.69
CA ALA A 255 -8.26 -3.82 13.25
C ALA A 255 -9.46 -3.15 12.57
N MET A 256 -9.67 -3.44 11.28
CA MET A 256 -10.81 -2.94 10.49
C MET A 256 -11.82 -4.06 10.22
N GLU A 257 -13.10 -3.71 10.18
CA GLU A 257 -14.18 -4.59 9.73
C GLU A 257 -14.13 -4.73 8.20
N ASN A 258 -14.10 -5.96 7.68
CA ASN A 258 -14.12 -6.20 6.25
C ASN A 258 -15.01 -7.41 5.92
N SER A 259 -15.20 -7.67 4.63
CA SER A 259 -15.75 -8.92 4.13
C SER A 259 -15.17 -9.25 2.76
N LEU A 260 -15.17 -10.53 2.39
CA LEU A 260 -14.65 -10.92 1.10
C LEU A 260 -15.30 -12.19 0.53
N ALA A 261 -15.26 -12.29 -0.79
CA ALA A 261 -15.61 -13.48 -1.54
C ALA A 261 -14.52 -13.77 -2.59
N ALA A 262 -14.03 -15.00 -2.66
CA ALA A 262 -13.04 -15.42 -3.65
C ALA A 262 -13.53 -16.63 -4.47
N PHE A 263 -13.24 -16.57 -5.77
CA PHE A 263 -13.66 -17.53 -6.80
C PHE A 263 -12.47 -18.00 -7.61
N ASN A 264 -12.54 -19.22 -8.12
CA ASN A 264 -11.54 -19.76 -9.04
C ASN A 264 -12.05 -19.63 -10.47
N THR A 265 -11.34 -18.84 -11.28
CA THR A 265 -11.63 -18.58 -12.69
C THR A 265 -10.84 -19.49 -13.63
N TYR A 266 -10.02 -20.39 -13.08
CA TYR A 266 -9.20 -21.39 -13.76
C TYR A 266 -8.20 -20.83 -14.78
N GLY A 267 -7.95 -19.52 -14.75
CA GLY A 267 -7.08 -18.83 -15.72
C GLY A 267 -7.70 -18.67 -17.11
N GLU A 268 -9.00 -18.94 -17.27
CA GLU A 268 -9.65 -19.09 -18.59
C GLU A 268 -10.25 -17.79 -19.14
N TYR A 269 -10.43 -16.78 -18.28
CA TYR A 269 -11.22 -15.57 -18.58
C TYR A 269 -10.37 -14.31 -18.43
N ASN A 270 -10.57 -13.35 -19.34
CA ASN A 270 -9.80 -12.11 -19.37
C ASN A 270 -10.55 -10.93 -18.76
N THR A 271 -11.87 -10.98 -18.69
CA THR A 271 -12.70 -9.86 -18.20
C THR A 271 -13.84 -10.36 -17.32
N LEU A 272 -14.11 -9.62 -16.25
CA LEU A 272 -15.30 -9.71 -15.42
C LEU A 272 -16.19 -8.48 -15.64
N THR A 273 -17.48 -8.69 -15.88
CA THR A 273 -18.51 -7.66 -15.75
C THR A 273 -19.46 -8.07 -14.64
N PHE A 274 -19.78 -7.16 -13.72
CA PHE A 274 -20.70 -7.45 -12.61
C PHE A 274 -21.53 -6.22 -12.24
N THR A 275 -22.67 -6.45 -11.59
CA THR A 275 -23.50 -5.40 -11.02
C THR A 275 -23.45 -5.44 -9.50
N VAL A 276 -23.30 -4.28 -8.88
CA VAL A 276 -23.32 -4.09 -7.42
C VAL A 276 -24.40 -3.11 -7.00
N ALA A 277 -25.14 -3.43 -5.95
CA ALA A 277 -26.19 -2.59 -5.37
C ALA A 277 -26.27 -2.76 -3.85
N CYS A 278 -26.71 -1.73 -3.13
CA CYS A 278 -27.06 -1.87 -1.71
C CYS A 278 -28.46 -2.49 -1.59
N LEU A 279 -28.55 -3.65 -0.94
CA LEU A 279 -29.79 -4.38 -0.70
C LEU A 279 -30.52 -3.89 0.55
N ASP A 280 -29.78 -3.65 1.63
CA ASP A 280 -30.32 -3.33 2.96
C ASP A 280 -29.40 -2.30 3.62
N PRO A 281 -29.68 -0.99 3.49
CA PRO A 281 -28.93 0.04 4.19
C PRO A 281 -29.30 0.05 5.68
N PRO A 282 -28.39 0.45 6.59
CA PRO A 282 -28.73 0.64 7.99
C PRO A 282 -29.88 1.65 8.17
N GLY A 283 -30.63 1.54 9.27
CA GLY A 283 -31.91 2.24 9.48
C GLY A 283 -31.87 3.77 9.40
N ASN A 284 -30.68 4.37 9.44
CA ASN A 284 -30.42 5.72 8.95
C ASN A 284 -29.43 5.57 7.79
N ALA A 285 -29.93 5.52 6.55
CA ALA A 285 -29.07 5.49 5.37
C ALA A 285 -28.32 6.83 5.27
N ASP A 286 -27.16 6.90 5.92
CA ASP A 286 -26.21 7.95 5.67
C ASP A 286 -25.56 7.69 4.30
N SER A 287 -24.99 8.70 3.66
CA SER A 287 -24.19 8.48 2.45
C SER A 287 -22.82 7.89 2.82
N TYR A 288 -22.82 6.77 3.55
CA TYR A 288 -21.62 6.06 3.94
C TYR A 288 -20.95 5.48 2.71
N LYS A 289 -19.61 5.45 2.75
CA LYS A 289 -18.77 5.08 1.61
C LYS A 289 -17.81 3.98 2.02
N GLU A 290 -17.95 2.83 1.39
CA GLU A 290 -17.06 1.67 1.53
C GLU A 290 -16.15 1.58 0.31
N THR A 291 -15.03 0.89 0.48
CA THR A 291 -14.08 0.67 -0.62
C THR A 291 -14.16 -0.78 -1.07
N LEU A 292 -14.60 -1.00 -2.31
CA LEU A 292 -14.56 -2.31 -2.94
C LEU A 292 -13.28 -2.45 -3.76
N LEU A 293 -12.51 -3.49 -3.46
CA LEU A 293 -11.34 -3.90 -4.22
C LEU A 293 -11.67 -5.17 -5.00
N ILE A 294 -11.31 -5.18 -6.28
CA ILE A 294 -11.35 -6.36 -7.13
C ILE A 294 -9.92 -6.88 -7.25
N GLY A 295 -9.65 -8.05 -6.68
CA GLY A 295 -8.37 -8.73 -6.70
C GLY A 295 -8.29 -9.79 -7.81
N ALA A 296 -7.15 -9.82 -8.51
CA ALA A 296 -6.79 -10.82 -9.50
C ALA A 296 -5.40 -11.39 -9.14
N ASP A 297 -5.33 -12.65 -8.72
CA ASP A 297 -4.10 -13.34 -8.25
C ASP A 297 -3.25 -12.52 -7.26
N GLY A 298 -3.92 -11.89 -6.28
CA GLY A 298 -3.28 -11.08 -5.24
C GLY A 298 -2.91 -9.65 -5.66
N LYS A 299 -3.25 -9.21 -6.88
CA LYS A 299 -3.09 -7.82 -7.35
C LYS A 299 -4.45 -7.12 -7.39
N VAL A 300 -4.49 -5.83 -7.07
CA VAL A 300 -5.73 -5.04 -7.27
C VAL A 300 -5.89 -4.72 -8.75
N ALA A 301 -6.95 -5.25 -9.36
CA ALA A 301 -7.35 -4.98 -10.74
C ALA A 301 -8.26 -3.75 -10.85
N ALA A 302 -9.08 -3.50 -9.83
CA ALA A 302 -9.91 -2.29 -9.73
C ALA A 302 -10.18 -1.90 -8.28
N GLU A 303 -10.36 -0.61 -8.04
CA GLU A 303 -10.76 -0.02 -6.76
C GLU A 303 -11.90 0.95 -7.02
N LEU A 304 -12.99 0.84 -6.24
CA LEU A 304 -14.20 1.64 -6.43
C LEU A 304 -14.90 1.92 -5.09
N ALA A 305 -15.64 3.03 -5.06
CA ALA A 305 -16.45 3.42 -3.92
C ALA A 305 -17.86 2.87 -4.10
N VAL A 306 -18.36 2.15 -3.10
CA VAL A 306 -19.79 1.80 -3.02
C VAL A 306 -20.43 2.66 -1.93
N TYR A 307 -21.74 2.91 -2.08
CA TYR A 307 -22.49 3.73 -1.15
C TYR A 307 -23.81 3.05 -0.80
N GLU A 308 -24.26 3.19 0.43
CA GLU A 308 -25.51 2.59 0.91
C GLU A 308 -26.76 3.11 0.17
N THR A 309 -26.65 4.29 -0.46
CA THR A 309 -27.72 4.97 -1.20
C THR A 309 -27.55 4.91 -2.72
N MET A 310 -26.59 4.12 -3.22
CA MET A 310 -26.34 4.03 -4.66
C MET A 310 -27.42 3.25 -5.40
N GLU A 311 -27.78 3.73 -6.60
CA GLU A 311 -28.45 2.89 -7.59
C GLU A 311 -27.52 1.77 -8.08
N PRO A 312 -28.04 0.64 -8.58
CA PRO A 312 -27.22 -0.44 -9.11
C PRO A 312 -26.21 0.04 -10.16
N GLN A 313 -24.95 -0.38 -10.03
CA GLN A 313 -23.88 -0.01 -10.95
C GLN A 313 -23.29 -1.25 -11.59
N THR A 314 -23.13 -1.23 -12.90
CA THR A 314 -22.45 -2.30 -13.66
C THR A 314 -21.02 -1.88 -13.96
N ILE A 315 -20.05 -2.70 -13.58
CA ILE A 315 -18.61 -2.45 -13.70
C ILE A 315 -18.01 -3.54 -14.58
N THR A 316 -17.05 -3.16 -15.44
CA THR A 316 -16.24 -4.10 -16.22
C THR A 316 -14.78 -3.96 -15.84
N VAL A 317 -14.15 -5.07 -15.43
CA VAL A 317 -12.77 -5.13 -14.94
C VAL A 317 -11.97 -6.13 -15.77
N PRO A 318 -10.82 -5.73 -16.35
CA PRO A 318 -9.87 -6.67 -16.93
C PRO A 318 -9.19 -7.46 -15.80
N ILE A 319 -9.28 -8.79 -15.88
CA ILE A 319 -8.71 -9.73 -14.92
C ILE A 319 -7.58 -10.58 -15.53
N ASP A 320 -7.35 -10.45 -16.85
CA ASP A 320 -6.17 -10.92 -17.59
C ASP A 320 -5.79 -12.39 -17.38
N GLY A 321 -6.78 -13.30 -17.31
CA GLY A 321 -6.52 -14.73 -17.17
C GLY A 321 -6.12 -15.13 -15.75
N CYS A 322 -6.60 -14.41 -14.74
CA CYS A 322 -6.30 -14.76 -13.36
C CYS A 322 -6.88 -16.14 -12.98
N GLY A 323 -6.22 -16.83 -12.05
CA GLY A 323 -6.73 -18.08 -11.46
C GLY A 323 -7.67 -17.81 -10.29
N GLN A 324 -7.35 -16.80 -9.48
CA GLN A 324 -8.15 -16.34 -8.36
C GLN A 324 -8.73 -14.96 -8.67
N LEU A 325 -10.05 -14.84 -8.53
CA LEU A 325 -10.78 -13.59 -8.53
C LEU A 325 -11.33 -13.33 -7.13
N MET A 326 -11.12 -12.13 -6.59
CA MET A 326 -11.55 -11.78 -5.23
C MET A 326 -12.29 -10.45 -5.22
N PHE A 327 -13.41 -10.43 -4.49
CA PHE A 327 -14.16 -9.24 -4.14
C PHE A 327 -13.88 -8.96 -2.67
N TRP A 328 -13.29 -7.81 -2.38
CA TRP A 328 -12.94 -7.41 -1.02
C TRP A 328 -13.62 -6.10 -0.69
N LEU A 329 -14.56 -6.13 0.26
CA LEU A 329 -15.19 -4.94 0.79
C LEU A 329 -14.43 -4.51 2.04
N ALA A 330 -13.71 -3.40 1.91
CA ALA A 330 -12.93 -2.81 2.97
C ALA A 330 -13.60 -1.56 3.52
N ASN A 331 -13.29 -1.32 4.80
CA ASN A 331 -13.48 -0.05 5.50
C ASN A 331 -14.94 0.28 5.86
N THR A 332 -15.26 0.12 7.15
CA THR A 332 -15.96 1.11 7.98
C THR A 332 -15.47 0.97 9.45
N ASP A 333 -15.66 1.99 10.29
CA ASP A 333 -15.46 1.91 11.75
C ASP A 333 -16.58 1.08 12.45
N ASN A 334 -17.47 0.43 11.69
CA ASN A 334 -18.66 -0.28 12.18
C ASN A 334 -19.18 -1.33 11.17
N TRP A 335 -20.49 -1.60 11.11
CA TRP A 335 -21.13 -2.43 10.08
C TRP A 335 -21.68 -1.58 8.94
N SER A 336 -21.38 -1.96 7.70
CA SER A 336 -21.92 -1.34 6.48
C SER A 336 -23.34 -1.85 6.18
N GLY A 337 -24.01 -1.21 5.22
CA GLY A 337 -25.12 -1.84 4.50
C GLY A 337 -24.73 -3.16 3.81
N GLN A 338 -25.76 -3.91 3.38
CA GLN A 338 -25.59 -5.19 2.70
C GLN A 338 -25.44 -4.99 1.19
N PHE A 339 -24.26 -5.25 0.63
CA PHE A 339 -24.00 -5.09 -0.80
C PHE A 339 -24.20 -6.41 -1.56
N LEU A 340 -25.09 -6.38 -2.55
CA LEU A 340 -25.41 -7.49 -3.44
C LEU A 340 -24.62 -7.41 -4.74
N PHE A 341 -23.94 -8.51 -5.06
CA PHE A 341 -23.22 -8.74 -6.31
C PHE A 341 -24.00 -9.73 -7.17
N TYR A 342 -24.34 -9.32 -8.39
CA TYR A 342 -25.15 -10.12 -9.33
C TYR A 342 -24.79 -9.80 -10.79
N ASP A 343 -25.37 -10.57 -11.73
CA ASP A 343 -25.03 -10.50 -13.16
C ASP A 343 -23.51 -10.60 -13.41
N LEU A 344 -22.87 -11.58 -12.75
CA LEU A 344 -21.42 -11.75 -12.72
C LEU A 344 -20.95 -12.46 -13.99
N LYS A 345 -20.81 -11.74 -15.09
CA LYS A 345 -20.42 -12.28 -16.39
C LYS A 345 -18.90 -12.31 -16.55
N LEU A 346 -18.35 -13.49 -16.84
CA LEU A 346 -16.98 -13.67 -17.30
C LEU A 346 -16.94 -13.82 -18.82
N THR A 347 -15.92 -13.25 -19.46
CA THR A 347 -15.65 -13.43 -20.89
C THR A 347 -14.17 -13.68 -21.19
N LYS A 348 -13.90 -14.48 -22.21
CA LYS A 348 -12.55 -14.69 -22.75
C LYS A 348 -12.05 -13.48 -23.54
N GLU A 349 -12.92 -12.55 -23.93
CA GLU A 349 -12.53 -11.30 -24.58
C GLU A 349 -11.87 -10.34 -23.57
N ARG A 350 -10.91 -9.54 -24.06
CA ARG A 350 -10.28 -8.47 -23.28
C ARG A 350 -11.05 -7.17 -23.51
N LEU A 351 -11.81 -6.74 -22.51
CA LEU A 351 -12.49 -5.46 -22.52
C LEU A 351 -11.72 -4.45 -21.65
N PRO A 352 -11.73 -3.16 -22.00
CA PRO A 352 -11.11 -2.14 -21.17
C PRO A 352 -11.83 -2.00 -19.82
N LEU A 353 -11.09 -1.48 -18.83
CA LEU A 353 -11.66 -1.12 -17.53
C LEU A 353 -12.75 -0.05 -17.73
N ASP A 354 -13.96 -0.35 -17.29
CA ASP A 354 -15.10 0.57 -17.30
C ASP A 354 -15.74 0.62 -15.91
N ILE A 355 -15.58 1.77 -15.26
CA ILE A 355 -16.15 2.06 -13.96
C ILE A 355 -17.11 3.23 -14.14
N PRO A 356 -18.39 3.11 -13.77
CA PRO A 356 -19.35 4.22 -13.82
C PRO A 356 -18.90 5.40 -12.94
N LYS A 357 -19.13 6.64 -13.41
CA LYS A 357 -18.74 7.86 -12.70
C LYS A 357 -19.13 7.92 -11.21
N PRO A 358 -20.33 7.44 -10.79
CA PRO A 358 -20.74 7.52 -9.38
C PRO A 358 -19.85 6.73 -8.41
N VAL A 359 -19.14 5.71 -8.88
CA VAL A 359 -18.37 4.78 -8.04
C VAL A 359 -16.86 4.89 -8.28
N ARG A 360 -16.41 5.83 -9.13
CA ARG A 360 -14.99 6.06 -9.37
C ARG A 360 -14.31 6.64 -8.12
N LEU A 361 -13.13 6.11 -7.82
CA LEU A 361 -12.22 6.67 -6.83
C LEU A 361 -11.01 7.30 -7.50
N SER A 362 -10.67 8.52 -7.08
CA SER A 362 -9.44 9.16 -7.52
C SER A 362 -8.30 8.81 -6.57
N LEU A 363 -7.27 8.18 -7.10
CA LEU A 363 -6.05 7.87 -6.37
C LEU A 363 -5.14 9.12 -6.35
N PRO A 364 -4.48 9.41 -5.21
CA PRO A 364 -3.58 10.55 -5.13
C PRO A 364 -2.31 10.29 -5.94
N VAL A 365 -1.89 11.29 -6.71
CA VAL A 365 -0.52 11.40 -7.18
C VAL A 365 0.32 11.98 -6.05
N GLN A 366 1.23 11.16 -5.52
CA GLN A 366 2.15 11.56 -4.46
C GLN A 366 3.36 12.24 -5.07
N THR A 367 3.63 13.46 -4.61
CA THR A 367 4.80 14.24 -5.02
C THR A 367 5.58 14.61 -3.77
N ARG A 368 6.89 14.32 -3.79
CA ARG A 368 7.80 14.74 -2.72
C ARG A 368 8.39 16.11 -3.04
N ASN A 369 8.55 16.93 -2.01
CA ASN A 369 9.38 18.12 -2.14
C ASN A 369 10.85 17.71 -2.31
N VAL A 370 11.47 18.18 -3.39
CA VAL A 370 12.89 17.92 -3.66
C VAL A 370 13.73 18.91 -2.85
N TRP A 371 14.21 18.45 -1.69
CA TRP A 371 15.16 19.22 -0.87
C TRP A 371 16.60 18.84 -1.21
N THR A 372 17.39 19.79 -1.71
CA THR A 372 18.79 19.50 -2.11
C THR A 372 19.84 20.32 -1.37
N VAL A 373 19.42 21.23 -0.48
CA VAL A 373 20.34 22.07 0.29
C VAL A 373 21.05 21.22 1.33
N LYS A 374 22.39 21.21 1.27
CA LYS A 374 23.26 20.57 2.25
C LYS A 374 23.93 21.64 3.12
N ALA A 375 24.34 21.23 4.32
CA ALA A 375 25.18 22.06 5.17
C ALA A 375 26.53 22.36 4.47
N PRO A 376 27.20 23.48 4.82
CA PRO A 376 28.57 23.75 4.38
C PRO A 376 29.50 22.57 4.67
N GLU A 377 30.40 22.25 3.74
CA GLU A 377 31.43 21.22 3.88
C GLU A 377 32.60 21.71 4.74
N LEU A 378 32.90 23.02 4.72
CA LEU A 378 33.97 23.57 5.55
C LEU A 378 33.51 23.72 7.01
N GLU A 379 34.16 22.96 7.88
CA GLU A 379 33.98 23.13 9.32
C GLU A 379 34.56 24.47 9.82
N TRP A 380 33.80 25.13 10.69
CA TRP A 380 34.20 26.38 11.32
C TRP A 380 34.16 26.26 12.84
N GLU A 381 35.32 26.47 13.47
CA GLU A 381 35.42 26.69 14.91
C GLU A 381 35.97 28.09 15.15
N ARG A 382 35.32 28.83 16.06
CA ARG A 382 35.68 30.21 16.36
C ARG A 382 37.10 30.28 16.95
N PRO A 383 38.03 31.03 16.35
CA PRO A 383 39.34 31.27 16.92
C PRO A 383 39.27 32.09 18.22
N ARG A 384 40.28 31.95 19.09
CA ARG A 384 40.45 32.83 20.26
C ARG A 384 40.60 34.29 19.82
N SER A 385 40.13 35.23 20.65
CA SER A 385 40.21 36.68 20.38
C SER A 385 41.63 37.09 19.97
N SER A 386 41.71 37.87 18.90
CA SER A 386 42.92 38.46 18.35
C SER A 386 43.31 39.78 19.04
N GLY A 387 42.44 40.32 19.91
CA GLY A 387 42.61 41.62 20.55
C GLY A 387 42.46 42.81 19.61
N ARG A 388 42.05 42.56 18.35
CA ARG A 388 41.83 43.55 17.30
C ARG A 388 40.34 43.68 17.06
N ARG A 389 39.83 44.91 17.18
CA ARG A 389 38.39 45.17 17.25
C ARG A 389 37.66 44.76 15.98
N GLU A 390 38.14 45.15 14.81
CA GLU A 390 37.43 44.89 13.54
C GLU A 390 37.59 43.43 13.11
N LEU A 391 38.78 42.84 13.34
CA LEU A 391 39.02 41.40 13.09
C LEU A 391 38.17 40.51 14.02
N ASP A 392 38.11 40.79 15.33
CA ASP A 392 37.30 40.01 16.27
C ASP A 392 35.80 40.16 16.01
N SER A 393 35.36 41.36 15.60
CA SER A 393 33.98 41.60 15.17
C SER A 393 33.63 40.74 13.96
N PHE A 394 34.49 40.74 12.93
CA PHE A 394 34.30 39.92 11.72
C PHE A 394 34.26 38.42 12.04
N LEU A 395 35.22 37.89 12.80
CA LEU A 395 35.28 36.47 13.17
C LEU A 395 34.07 36.03 14.01
N THR A 396 33.58 36.91 14.89
CA THR A 396 32.36 36.69 15.66
C THR A 396 31.14 36.63 14.74
N GLY A 397 31.03 37.58 13.80
CA GLY A 397 29.96 37.61 12.83
C GLY A 397 29.91 36.36 11.92
N VAL A 398 31.06 35.89 11.46
CA VAL A 398 31.16 34.63 10.68
C VAL A 398 30.66 33.44 11.50
N SER A 399 30.99 33.38 12.79
CA SER A 399 30.51 32.31 13.69
C SER A 399 28.98 32.37 13.85
N ASN A 400 28.43 33.57 14.07
CA ASN A 400 26.98 33.76 14.20
C ASN A 400 26.23 33.34 12.92
N VAL A 401 26.74 33.72 11.74
CA VAL A 401 26.19 33.32 10.44
C VAL A 401 26.26 31.81 10.26
N TYR A 402 27.41 31.19 10.57
CA TYR A 402 27.62 29.76 10.44
C TYR A 402 26.63 28.97 11.31
N GLU A 403 26.50 29.32 12.60
CA GLU A 403 25.55 28.69 13.52
C GLU A 403 24.09 28.91 13.10
N SER A 404 23.76 30.12 12.66
CA SER A 404 22.40 30.45 12.20
C SER A 404 22.03 29.67 10.95
N LEU A 405 22.95 29.53 9.99
CA LEU A 405 22.73 28.74 8.78
C LEU A 405 22.49 27.26 9.11
N HIS A 406 23.31 26.66 9.98
CA HIS A 406 23.13 25.28 10.42
C HIS A 406 21.78 25.07 11.13
N SER A 407 21.39 26.01 11.99
CA SER A 407 20.10 25.97 12.69
C SER A 407 18.93 26.03 11.70
N ILE A 408 19.00 26.89 10.68
CA ILE A 408 17.95 26.98 9.66
C ILE A 408 17.91 25.72 8.80
N ILE A 409 19.05 25.23 8.29
CA ILE A 409 19.09 24.02 7.45
C ILE A 409 18.48 22.81 8.17
N LYS A 410 18.73 22.67 9.48
CA LYS A 410 18.19 21.57 10.29
C LYS A 410 16.66 21.57 10.33
N ASN A 411 16.02 22.75 10.29
CA ASN A 411 14.58 22.89 10.50
C ASN A 411 13.81 23.20 9.20
N ALA A 412 14.49 23.66 8.13
CA ALA A 412 13.85 24.17 6.93
C ALA A 412 13.45 23.08 5.92
N ALA A 413 13.83 21.81 6.13
CA ALA A 413 13.41 20.74 5.23
C ALA A 413 11.89 20.48 5.41
N PRO A 414 11.12 20.42 4.32
CA PRO A 414 9.71 20.06 4.41
C PRO A 414 9.56 18.62 4.91
N LEU A 415 8.66 18.43 5.87
CA LEU A 415 8.34 17.13 6.48
C LEU A 415 6.91 16.71 6.11
N TYR A 416 6.58 16.88 4.83
CA TYR A 416 5.30 16.52 4.28
C TYR A 416 5.40 16.06 2.83
N ASP A 417 4.52 15.13 2.47
CA ASP A 417 4.27 14.71 1.11
C ASP A 417 3.02 15.41 0.55
N ILE A 418 3.07 15.77 -0.73
CA ILE A 418 1.95 16.41 -1.43
C ILE A 418 1.11 15.33 -2.10
N ARG A 419 -0.18 15.27 -1.76
CA ARG A 419 -1.17 14.41 -2.43
C ARG A 419 -2.05 15.24 -3.35
N THR A 420 -2.00 14.94 -4.64
CA THR A 420 -2.84 15.59 -5.67
C THR A 420 -3.85 14.60 -6.20
N TYR A 421 -5.14 14.91 -6.02
CA TYR A 421 -6.25 14.14 -6.54
C TYR A 421 -6.80 14.83 -7.78
N TYR A 422 -6.85 14.12 -8.91
CA TYR A 422 -7.46 14.63 -10.14
C TYR A 422 -8.93 14.28 -10.15
N LEU A 423 -9.80 15.26 -10.39
CA LEU A 423 -11.24 15.12 -10.25
C LEU A 423 -11.95 15.70 -11.47
N GLU A 424 -13.17 15.24 -11.72
CA GLU A 424 -14.06 15.77 -12.75
C GLU A 424 -15.24 16.50 -12.09
N THR A 425 -15.61 17.66 -12.63
CA THR A 425 -16.80 18.38 -12.17
C THR A 425 -18.06 17.81 -12.80
N ASP A 426 -19.23 18.13 -12.25
CA ASP A 426 -20.53 17.76 -12.84
C ASP A 426 -20.71 18.35 -14.26
N ALA A 427 -19.98 19.43 -14.58
CA ALA A 427 -19.95 20.04 -15.91
C ALA A 427 -18.93 19.38 -16.88
N GLY A 428 -18.21 18.35 -16.44
CA GLY A 428 -17.21 17.64 -17.25
C GLY A 428 -15.86 18.35 -17.36
N GLN A 429 -15.57 19.31 -16.47
CA GLN A 429 -14.25 19.97 -16.42
C GLN A 429 -13.33 19.20 -15.48
N VAL A 430 -12.04 19.16 -15.79
CA VAL A 430 -11.04 18.51 -14.91
C VAL A 430 -10.43 19.55 -13.97
N CYS A 431 -10.38 19.21 -12.68
CA CYS A 431 -9.72 19.99 -11.65
C CYS A 431 -8.84 19.09 -10.77
N LYS A 432 -8.18 19.68 -9.78
CA LYS A 432 -7.40 18.94 -8.78
C LYS A 432 -7.72 19.38 -7.36
N ALA A 433 -7.66 18.44 -6.43
CA ALA A 433 -7.63 18.71 -5.00
C ALA A 433 -6.24 18.41 -4.44
N VAL A 434 -5.68 19.32 -3.65
CA VAL A 434 -4.35 19.19 -3.06
C VAL A 434 -4.46 19.09 -1.54
N GLN A 435 -3.76 18.11 -0.98
CA GLN A 435 -3.61 17.87 0.45
C GLN A 435 -2.13 17.71 0.80
N LEU A 436 -1.75 18.15 2.01
CA LEU A 436 -0.42 17.91 2.57
C LEU A 436 -0.53 16.84 3.66
N MET A 437 0.32 15.83 3.59
CA MET A 437 0.35 14.73 4.55
C MET A 437 1.64 14.77 5.34
N SER A 438 1.55 14.68 6.67
CA SER A 438 2.73 14.69 7.54
C SER A 438 3.59 13.45 7.34
N ASP A 439 4.90 13.64 7.26
CA ASP A 439 5.89 12.56 7.21
C ASP A 439 6.38 12.15 8.61
N LEU A 440 5.96 12.86 9.66
CA LEU A 440 6.51 12.74 11.02
C LEU A 440 6.04 11.48 11.78
N ASN A 441 4.87 10.93 11.44
CA ASN A 441 4.33 9.73 12.07
C ASN A 441 3.73 8.81 10.99
N HIS A 442 4.40 7.69 10.72
CA HIS A 442 3.95 6.65 9.78
C HIS A 442 2.62 5.96 10.19
N THR A 443 2.04 6.33 11.33
CA THR A 443 0.84 5.71 11.91
C THR A 443 -0.42 6.59 11.80
N THR A 444 -0.29 7.90 11.57
CA THR A 444 -1.46 8.81 11.49
C THR A 444 -1.47 9.53 10.14
N HIS A 445 -2.26 9.00 9.21
CA HIS A 445 -2.52 9.60 7.89
C HIS A 445 -3.49 10.79 7.97
N GLU A 446 -3.22 11.78 8.84
CA GLU A 446 -4.06 12.97 8.92
C GLU A 446 -3.55 14.10 8.01
N PRO A 447 -4.44 14.77 7.25
CA PRO A 447 -4.07 15.95 6.48
C PRO A 447 -3.66 17.11 7.37
N MET A 448 -2.56 17.76 6.98
CA MET A 448 -2.01 18.95 7.65
C MET A 448 -2.78 20.21 7.26
N TYR A 449 -2.70 21.22 8.13
CA TYR A 449 -3.20 22.56 7.85
C TYR A 449 -2.24 23.30 6.92
N ILE A 450 -2.63 23.49 5.66
CA ILE A 450 -1.83 24.14 4.62
C ILE A 450 -1.54 25.61 4.99
N THR A 451 -2.46 26.26 5.72
CA THR A 451 -2.32 27.62 6.26
C THR A 451 -1.19 27.74 7.27
N ASN A 452 -1.02 26.73 8.13
CA ASN A 452 0.06 26.67 9.13
C ASN A 452 1.41 26.47 8.46
N GLU A 453 1.49 25.57 7.48
CA GLU A 453 2.71 25.33 6.70
C GLU A 453 3.14 26.57 5.90
N LEU A 454 2.20 27.25 5.24
CA LEU A 454 2.48 28.52 4.56
C LEU A 454 3.03 29.57 5.54
N SER A 455 2.41 29.71 6.72
CA SER A 455 2.85 30.64 7.76
C SER A 455 4.23 30.27 8.34
N GLY A 456 4.55 28.98 8.41
CA GLY A 456 5.88 28.46 8.73
C GLY A 456 6.92 28.88 7.70
N CYS A 457 6.65 28.57 6.43
CA CYS A 457 7.51 28.92 5.30
C CYS A 457 7.78 30.42 5.21
N GLU A 458 6.76 31.27 5.39
CA GLU A 458 6.94 32.73 5.39
C GLU A 458 7.81 33.26 6.53
N ARG A 459 7.81 32.59 7.69
CA ARG A 459 8.71 32.93 8.81
C ARG A 459 10.14 32.49 8.53
N GLU A 460 10.32 31.29 8.01
CA GLU A 460 11.64 30.76 7.63
C GLU A 460 12.27 31.59 6.51
N LEU A 461 11.50 31.97 5.49
CA LEU A 461 11.97 32.83 4.40
C LEU A 461 12.47 34.18 4.93
N ARG A 462 11.79 34.77 5.93
CA ARG A 462 12.26 35.98 6.61
C ARG A 462 13.59 35.77 7.31
N SER A 463 13.74 34.68 8.06
CA SER A 463 15.02 34.33 8.72
C SER A 463 16.16 34.15 7.71
N ILE A 464 15.88 33.55 6.55
CA ILE A 464 16.87 33.38 5.47
C ILE A 464 17.25 34.73 4.85
N ILE A 465 16.28 35.63 4.63
CA ILE A 465 16.54 36.99 4.14
C ILE A 465 17.43 37.75 5.13
N GLU A 466 17.15 37.65 6.44
CA GLU A 466 17.98 38.27 7.48
C GLU A 466 19.39 37.68 7.52
N LEU A 467 19.54 36.36 7.39
CA LEU A 467 20.84 35.70 7.29
C LEU A 467 21.64 36.22 6.09
N ARG A 468 21.01 36.30 4.91
CA ARG A 468 21.66 36.81 3.69
C ARG A 468 22.07 38.27 3.82
N ARG A 469 21.28 39.09 4.53
CA ARG A 469 21.66 40.47 4.87
C ARG A 469 22.90 40.49 5.76
N SER A 470 22.93 39.68 6.83
CA SER A 470 24.09 39.58 7.73
C SER A 470 25.36 39.13 7.01
N ILE A 471 25.25 38.16 6.07
CA ILE A 471 26.36 37.73 5.20
C ILE A 471 26.88 38.90 4.36
N THR A 472 25.97 39.69 3.78
CA THR A 472 26.32 40.85 2.96
C THR A 472 27.01 41.94 3.78
N GLU A 473 26.50 42.23 4.99
CA GLU A 473 27.12 43.18 5.93
C GLU A 473 28.53 42.74 6.34
N LEU A 474 28.74 41.45 6.60
CA LEU A 474 30.06 40.89 6.90
C LEU A 474 31.02 40.99 5.72
N GLY A 475 30.52 40.87 4.49
CA GLY A 475 31.31 41.13 3.28
C GLY A 475 31.89 42.54 3.23
N PHE A 476 31.17 43.55 3.75
CA PHE A 476 31.72 44.90 3.90
C PHE A 476 32.71 45.01 5.06
N GLN A 477 32.43 44.35 6.19
CA GLN A 477 33.34 44.33 7.36
C GLN A 477 34.66 43.60 7.08
N GLN A 478 34.68 42.67 6.12
CA GLN A 478 35.88 41.98 5.66
C GLN A 478 37.01 42.94 5.27
N VAL A 479 36.68 44.11 4.69
CA VAL A 479 37.64 45.15 4.30
C VAL A 479 38.29 45.78 5.53
N GLY A 480 37.50 46.08 6.58
CA GLY A 480 38.02 46.59 7.85
C GLY A 480 38.90 45.58 8.58
N ALA A 481 38.47 44.31 8.62
CA ALA A 481 39.25 43.22 9.19
C ALA A 481 40.58 42.96 8.43
N ALA A 482 40.63 43.21 7.12
CA ALA A 482 41.87 43.13 6.34
C ALA A 482 42.90 44.19 6.75
N VAL A 483 42.45 45.38 7.15
CA VAL A 483 43.33 46.46 7.63
C VAL A 483 43.95 46.11 8.98
N ASP A 484 43.22 45.43 9.86
CA ASP A 484 43.70 44.95 11.16
C ASP A 484 44.80 43.86 11.05
N LEU A 485 44.99 43.27 9.86
CA LEU A 485 46.00 42.23 9.59
C LEU A 485 47.35 42.79 9.10
N VAL A 486 47.51 44.10 8.97
CA VAL A 486 48.78 44.70 8.56
C VAL A 486 49.85 44.50 9.65
N GLY A 487 51.03 44.02 9.26
CA GLY A 487 52.17 43.79 10.17
C GLY A 487 52.15 42.43 10.86
N LEU A 488 52.63 42.37 12.12
CA LEU A 488 52.77 41.10 12.87
C LEU A 488 51.43 40.35 13.07
N ALA A 489 50.30 41.05 13.06
CA ALA A 489 48.96 40.45 13.18
C ALA A 489 48.60 39.55 11.98
N GLY A 490 49.11 39.84 10.79
CA GLY A 490 48.94 39.01 9.61
C GLY A 490 49.64 37.65 9.72
N ILE A 491 50.75 37.59 10.46
CA ILE A 491 51.50 36.35 10.71
C ILE A 491 50.76 35.46 11.71
N THR A 492 50.13 36.07 12.74
CA THR A 492 49.47 35.32 13.81
C THR A 492 48.01 34.97 13.50
N HIS A 493 47.28 35.79 12.75
CA HIS A 493 45.84 35.64 12.53
C HIS A 493 45.41 35.57 11.05
N GLY A 494 46.34 35.68 10.10
CA GLY A 494 46.02 35.65 8.66
C GLY A 494 45.40 34.32 8.19
N GLY A 495 45.81 33.20 8.78
CA GLY A 495 45.20 31.89 8.50
C GLY A 495 43.73 31.80 8.91
N ALA A 496 43.42 32.27 10.12
CA ALA A 496 42.05 32.32 10.64
C ALA A 496 41.15 33.25 9.80
N TYR A 497 41.66 34.42 9.39
CA TYR A 497 40.95 35.31 8.49
C TYR A 497 40.69 34.66 7.13
N SER A 498 41.69 34.01 6.52
CA SER A 498 41.52 33.35 5.22
C SER A 498 40.49 32.23 5.28
N GLN A 499 40.47 31.43 6.36
CA GLN A 499 39.45 30.41 6.58
C GLN A 499 38.06 31.04 6.77
N ALA A 500 37.94 32.10 7.57
CA ALA A 500 36.69 32.81 7.78
C ALA A 500 36.08 33.35 6.47
N VAL A 501 36.92 33.88 5.58
CA VAL A 501 36.49 34.36 4.25
C VAL A 501 35.99 33.20 3.38
N LYS A 502 36.66 32.04 3.40
CA LYS A 502 36.22 30.85 2.66
C LYS A 502 34.87 30.33 3.17
N VAL A 503 34.73 30.21 4.49
CA VAL A 503 33.49 29.78 5.15
C VAL A 503 32.36 30.76 4.85
N LEU A 504 32.59 32.07 4.96
CA LEU A 504 31.58 33.08 4.66
C LEU A 504 31.09 33.01 3.20
N LYS A 505 32.00 32.74 2.26
CA LYS A 505 31.64 32.54 0.85
C LYS A 505 30.76 31.30 0.67
N GLU A 506 31.12 30.17 1.25
CA GLU A 506 30.32 28.96 1.19
C GLU A 506 28.94 29.15 1.85
N CYS A 507 28.89 29.78 3.02
CA CYS A 507 27.64 30.17 3.67
C CYS A 507 26.75 31.03 2.76
N SER A 508 27.34 31.95 1.99
CA SER A 508 26.60 32.77 1.01
C SER A 508 26.01 31.94 -0.12
N GLU A 509 26.75 30.95 -0.64
CA GLU A 509 26.29 30.06 -1.70
C GLU A 509 25.13 29.17 -1.21
N VAL A 510 25.31 28.53 -0.05
CA VAL A 510 24.30 27.67 0.57
C VAL A 510 23.05 28.47 0.96
N ALA A 511 23.20 29.66 1.57
CA ALA A 511 22.06 30.52 1.90
C ALA A 511 21.31 31.00 0.64
N GLY A 512 22.01 31.18 -0.49
CA GLY A 512 21.41 31.47 -1.78
C GLY A 512 20.54 30.33 -2.30
N GLN A 513 21.05 29.10 -2.26
CA GLN A 513 20.28 27.89 -2.63
C GLN A 513 19.07 27.70 -1.72
N LEU A 514 19.27 27.85 -0.41
CA LEU A 514 18.22 27.73 0.61
C LEU A 514 17.09 28.73 0.36
N TYR A 515 17.43 29.98 0.02
CA TYR A 515 16.45 31.00 -0.34
C TYR A 515 15.64 30.61 -1.57
N GLN A 516 16.27 30.14 -2.64
CA GLN A 516 15.56 29.75 -3.87
C GLN A 516 14.58 28.59 -3.62
N GLN A 517 15.00 27.57 -2.87
CA GLN A 517 14.12 26.42 -2.58
C GLN A 517 12.96 26.81 -1.67
N LYS A 518 13.23 27.52 -0.56
CA LYS A 518 12.17 27.93 0.37
C LYS A 518 11.21 28.95 -0.26
N MET A 519 11.70 29.81 -1.15
CA MET A 519 10.86 30.72 -1.93
C MET A 519 9.93 29.97 -2.88
N ALA A 520 10.45 28.99 -3.64
CA ALA A 520 9.64 28.16 -4.54
C ALA A 520 8.56 27.38 -3.77
N GLU A 521 8.90 26.80 -2.61
CA GLU A 521 7.94 26.14 -1.70
C GLU A 521 6.85 27.11 -1.23
N THR A 522 7.24 28.31 -0.77
CA THR A 522 6.30 29.33 -0.30
C THR A 522 5.36 29.81 -1.42
N GLU A 523 5.89 29.99 -2.63
CA GLU A 523 5.12 30.38 -3.81
C GLU A 523 4.14 29.29 -4.23
N PHE A 524 4.55 28.03 -4.20
CA PHE A 524 3.66 26.89 -4.44
C PHE A 524 2.49 26.91 -3.45
N LEU A 525 2.75 26.93 -2.14
CA LEU A 525 1.70 26.93 -1.12
C LEU A 525 0.77 28.15 -1.24
N ARG A 526 1.33 29.34 -1.52
CA ARG A 526 0.53 30.54 -1.76
C ARG A 526 -0.35 30.41 -3.00
N SER A 527 0.16 29.80 -4.07
CA SER A 527 -0.58 29.62 -5.32
C SER A 527 -1.82 28.74 -5.17
N LEU A 528 -1.81 27.78 -4.23
CA LEU A 528 -2.97 26.95 -3.92
C LEU A 528 -4.14 27.82 -3.44
N PHE A 529 -3.89 28.76 -2.53
CA PHE A 529 -4.93 29.65 -2.01
C PHE A 529 -5.40 30.72 -3.02
N VAL A 530 -4.48 31.27 -3.82
CA VAL A 530 -4.83 32.29 -4.82
C VAL A 530 -5.77 31.72 -5.88
N ASN A 531 -5.57 30.46 -6.26
CA ASN A 531 -6.37 29.78 -7.28
C ASN A 531 -7.44 28.87 -6.67
N ALA A 532 -7.75 29.03 -5.39
CA ALA A 532 -8.73 28.18 -4.72
C ALA A 532 -10.12 28.37 -5.33
N LEU A 533 -10.80 27.25 -5.57
CA LEU A 533 -12.14 27.22 -6.14
C LEU A 533 -13.12 26.59 -5.16
N ASP A 534 -14.37 27.02 -5.24
CA ASP A 534 -15.52 26.30 -4.72
C ASP A 534 -16.20 25.64 -5.93
N ILE A 535 -16.34 24.31 -5.92
CA ILE A 535 -16.77 23.52 -7.07
C ILE A 535 -17.83 22.51 -6.62
N ASP A 536 -18.93 22.39 -7.37
CA ASP A 536 -20.00 21.40 -7.16
C ASP A 536 -20.49 21.30 -5.70
N GLY A 537 -20.65 22.46 -5.04
CA GLY A 537 -21.10 22.55 -3.65
C GLY A 537 -20.06 22.20 -2.59
N LYS A 538 -18.84 21.81 -2.99
CA LYS A 538 -17.69 21.61 -2.11
C LYS A 538 -16.87 22.89 -2.03
N ARG A 539 -16.45 23.25 -0.82
CA ARG A 539 -15.58 24.40 -0.57
C ARG A 539 -14.16 23.94 -0.26
N SER A 540 -13.20 24.73 -0.70
CA SER A 540 -11.81 24.55 -0.28
C SER A 540 -11.69 24.80 1.24
N THR A 541 -11.00 23.90 1.96
CA THR A 541 -10.75 23.97 3.41
C THR A 541 -9.28 24.26 3.69
N GLU A 542 -8.92 24.48 4.95
CA GLU A 542 -7.52 24.67 5.34
C GLU A 542 -6.65 23.41 5.13
N LYS A 543 -7.26 22.25 4.89
CA LYS A 543 -6.60 20.95 4.68
C LYS A 543 -6.70 20.43 3.24
N THR A 544 -7.75 20.82 2.52
CA THR A 544 -8.05 20.36 1.16
C THR A 544 -8.36 21.56 0.27
N ILE A 545 -7.50 21.85 -0.71
CA ILE A 545 -7.70 22.98 -1.62
C ILE A 545 -8.02 22.48 -3.02
N PHE A 546 -9.12 22.97 -3.60
CA PHE A 546 -9.47 22.72 -5.00
C PHE A 546 -8.85 23.78 -5.90
N ASN A 547 -8.20 23.36 -6.97
CA ASN A 547 -7.56 24.23 -7.95
C ASN A 547 -7.88 23.76 -9.38
N PRO A 548 -7.82 24.67 -10.37
CA PRO A 548 -7.78 24.26 -11.76
C PRO A 548 -6.45 23.52 -12.06
N LEU A 549 -6.41 22.77 -13.15
CA LEU A 549 -5.16 22.22 -13.65
C LEU A 549 -4.19 23.35 -14.04
N SER A 550 -2.92 23.14 -13.74
CA SER A 550 -1.82 24.00 -14.18
C SER A 550 -1.65 23.87 -15.70
N GLN A 551 -1.07 24.89 -16.33
CA GLN A 551 -0.90 24.90 -17.78
C GLN A 551 0.00 23.72 -18.23
N GLY A 552 -0.53 22.85 -19.10
CA GLY A 552 0.18 21.66 -19.60
C GLY A 552 0.14 20.45 -18.67
N GLU A 553 -0.53 20.55 -17.51
CA GLU A 553 -0.79 19.42 -16.62
C GLU A 553 -1.93 18.56 -17.19
N THR A 554 -1.72 17.25 -17.20
CA THR A 554 -2.71 16.26 -17.65
C THR A 554 -2.94 15.25 -16.53
N PRO A 555 -4.19 14.82 -16.29
CA PRO A 555 -4.47 13.78 -15.30
C PRO A 555 -3.76 12.46 -15.68
N PRO A 556 -3.40 11.63 -14.69
CA PRO A 556 -2.74 10.35 -14.93
C PRO A 556 -3.67 9.28 -15.53
N THR A 557 -4.99 9.51 -15.49
CA THR A 557 -6.03 8.60 -15.98
C THR A 557 -7.27 9.37 -16.41
N ASP A 558 -8.05 8.79 -17.32
CA ASP A 558 -9.36 9.32 -17.73
C ASP A 558 -10.49 8.87 -16.78
N LEU A 559 -10.21 7.93 -15.86
CA LEU A 559 -11.14 7.45 -14.85
C LEU A 559 -11.10 8.35 -13.62
N LEU A 560 -11.69 9.53 -13.74
CA LEU A 560 -11.73 10.54 -12.69
C LEU A 560 -12.98 10.42 -11.82
N GLN A 561 -12.82 10.59 -10.51
CA GLN A 561 -13.91 10.74 -9.55
C GLN A 561 -14.60 12.10 -9.71
N LEU A 562 -15.92 12.13 -9.53
CA LEU A 562 -16.67 13.39 -9.51
C LEU A 562 -16.42 14.16 -8.20
N VAL A 563 -16.22 15.48 -8.29
CA VAL A 563 -15.97 16.36 -7.14
C VAL A 563 -17.05 16.22 -6.05
N ARG A 564 -18.32 16.10 -6.42
CA ARG A 564 -19.43 15.95 -5.47
C ARG A 564 -19.28 14.73 -4.54
N TYR A 565 -18.62 13.67 -5.01
CA TYR A 565 -18.38 12.43 -4.28
C TYR A 565 -17.01 12.42 -3.58
N PHE A 566 -16.20 13.45 -3.76
CA PHE A 566 -14.91 13.58 -3.08
C PHE A 566 -15.11 13.97 -1.61
N ASP A 567 -14.40 13.27 -0.73
CA ASP A 567 -14.41 13.55 0.71
C ASP A 567 -13.48 14.72 1.01
N VAL A 568 -14.02 15.76 1.63
CA VAL A 568 -13.30 16.99 1.95
C VAL A 568 -13.01 16.99 3.44
N LYS A 569 -11.73 16.90 3.79
CA LYS A 569 -11.23 16.88 5.17
C LYS A 569 -11.09 18.28 5.76
#